data_AF-E9DE23-F1
#
_entry.id   AF-E9DE23-F1
#
_cell.length_a   1.000
_cell.length_b   1.000
_cell.length_c   1.000
_cell.angle_alpha   90.00
_cell.angle_beta   90.00
_cell.angle_gamma   90.00
#
_symmetry.space_group_name_H-M   'P 1'
#
loop_
_entity.id
_entity.type
_entity.pdbx_description
1 polymer ?
#
loop_
_entity_poly.entity_id
_entity_poly.type
_entity_poly.pdbx_seq_one_letter_code
_entity_poly.pdbx_strand_id
1 'polypeptide(L)'
;MRRSPRPVGSDNNSGSTTDVPDIFSDNATDESSDSVSEPDSDDSLEDLSDNNSILDDEEEWELPVAYFLQEAECLNISQLQQKCYSPRTQAKLDETQDYWDWFCREGNYDPAKHFHWLSNSKETVCFFKAFFSWQCSRRRNKKGGRTPGIQYKSSLETFWKWWHLVYKAEVGHGLSKDLIVKILDVLAIVAQEKDLHSGRRPKATMYIEDVAEFARVLLLTMEMTFQFGWLRIQLLLFCQLAAITGSHPGALLNLHYWDLELTLIRHPDGGRPRLFIYLTPRFTKTFLGEKEENTFPIPEIIFDLTLVLSPHVFLLGMLFRIQAFKNISKDGLVLDCPKNLYNLGVLDGLGEQPLRLKDEILDHFVFCQGMRQSDGLRIALEERLMEGALQYQMKQGGEITGFEQVTKLYGLRYGTAKAFNDSHELSADVMNELQNVMLQHLEDTSCVNNIPRVRTLQTRVCERKQFQDKMKQAFETAEQDFEQSFSDYQNQKKVKKELPAPAQQALDCVVKSEEEYRGAVWRHLWAQHVSQNEWQRQHNHLVRENLERYKNKQPVIDCERQLAGKFLNDEVKGALE
;
A
#
# COMPACT_ATOMS: atom_id res chain seq x y z
N MET A 1 -43.15 -20.43 -54.17
CA MET A 1 -44.47 -20.60 -53.52
C MET A 1 -44.74 -19.42 -52.62
N ARG A 2 -45.93 -18.84 -52.80
CA ARG A 2 -46.71 -17.89 -51.98
C ARG A 2 -46.15 -17.35 -50.63
N ARG A 3 -46.32 -16.03 -50.53
CA ARG A 3 -46.84 -15.18 -49.42
C ARG A 3 -45.86 -14.58 -48.41
N SER A 4 -45.52 -13.33 -48.73
CA SER A 4 -45.80 -12.05 -48.03
C SER A 4 -45.36 -11.79 -46.57
N PRO A 5 -45.02 -10.51 -46.26
CA PRO A 5 -44.39 -10.09 -45.01
C PRO A 5 -45.28 -9.21 -44.09
N ARG A 6 -44.76 -8.99 -42.86
CA ARG A 6 -45.09 -7.93 -41.87
C ARG A 6 -46.41 -8.09 -41.07
N PRO A 7 -46.47 -7.62 -39.79
CA PRO A 7 -46.26 -6.22 -39.36
C PRO A 7 -45.28 -6.07 -38.15
N VAL A 8 -44.45 -5.04 -38.01
CA VAL A 8 -44.73 -3.62 -37.66
C VAL A 8 -45.82 -3.49 -36.60
N GLY A 9 -45.45 -3.68 -35.34
CA GLY A 9 -46.18 -3.13 -34.20
C GLY A 9 -45.52 -1.82 -33.78
N SER A 10 -46.18 -0.70 -34.09
CA SER A 10 -46.02 0.55 -33.36
C SER A 10 -47.11 0.58 -32.31
N ASP A 11 -46.74 0.71 -31.04
CA ASP A 11 -47.67 1.23 -30.03
C ASP A 11 -46.99 2.43 -29.35
N ASN A 12 -47.59 3.58 -29.63
CA ASN A 12 -47.38 4.83 -28.91
C ASN A 12 -47.92 4.65 -27.48
N ASN A 13 -47.07 4.82 -26.49
CA ASN A 13 -47.50 5.23 -25.15
C ASN A 13 -46.86 6.58 -24.82
N SER A 14 -47.59 7.63 -25.16
CA SER A 14 -47.44 8.95 -24.56
C SER A 14 -47.97 8.89 -23.12
N GLY A 15 -47.07 8.75 -22.16
CA GLY A 15 -47.31 9.04 -20.75
C GLY A 15 -46.32 10.09 -20.30
N SER A 16 -46.78 11.32 -20.09
CA SER A 16 -45.99 12.35 -19.43
C SER A 16 -45.82 11.99 -17.96
N THR A 17 -44.62 11.63 -17.54
CA THR A 17 -44.19 11.77 -16.14
C THR A 17 -42.86 12.53 -16.15
N THR A 18 -42.92 13.76 -15.65
CA THR A 18 -41.76 14.59 -15.30
C THR A 18 -41.08 13.95 -14.09
N ASP A 19 -40.15 13.02 -14.33
CA ASP A 19 -39.31 12.47 -13.29
C ASP A 19 -37.94 13.17 -13.32
N VAL A 20 -37.86 14.17 -12.45
CA VAL A 20 -36.63 14.86 -12.06
C VAL A 20 -35.75 13.85 -11.30
N PRO A 21 -34.46 13.69 -11.62
CA PRO A 21 -33.58 12.89 -10.77
C PRO A 21 -33.36 13.64 -9.45
N ASP A 22 -33.82 13.00 -8.37
CA ASP A 22 -33.65 13.43 -6.99
C ASP A 22 -32.16 13.37 -6.61
N ILE A 23 -31.46 14.49 -6.79
CA ILE A 23 -30.01 14.62 -6.55
C ILE A 23 -29.73 15.03 -5.09
N PHE A 24 -30.75 15.29 -4.27
CA PHE A 24 -30.54 15.69 -2.88
C PHE A 24 -31.69 15.33 -1.94
N SER A 25 -31.72 14.08 -1.48
CA SER A 25 -32.33 13.75 -0.20
C SER A 25 -31.36 12.92 0.64
N ASP A 26 -31.05 13.44 1.84
CA ASP A 26 -30.35 12.67 2.88
C ASP A 26 -31.33 11.63 3.42
N ASN A 27 -31.05 10.36 3.13
CA ASN A 27 -31.21 9.24 4.04
C ASN A 27 -30.23 8.17 3.55
N ALA A 28 -29.11 8.08 4.25
CA ALA A 28 -28.08 7.09 4.01
C ALA A 28 -28.50 5.77 4.68
N THR A 29 -29.00 4.85 3.86
CA THR A 29 -29.13 3.40 4.03
C THR A 29 -29.62 2.92 2.66
N ASP A 30 -28.97 2.08 1.87
CA ASP A 30 -28.04 0.95 2.06
C ASP A 30 -27.28 0.82 0.70
N GLU A 31 -26.14 0.19 0.49
CA GLU A 31 -25.44 -0.87 1.21
C GLU A 31 -24.00 -0.86 0.65
N SER A 32 -23.07 -0.28 1.40
CA SER A 32 -21.63 -0.38 1.18
C SER A 32 -21.01 -0.15 2.55
N SER A 33 -21.05 -1.20 3.36
CA SER A 33 -20.59 -1.18 4.74
C SER A 33 -19.07 -1.09 4.78
N ASP A 34 -18.52 0.11 4.58
CA ASP A 34 -17.15 0.47 4.96
C ASP A 34 -17.21 1.31 6.23
N SER A 35 -17.35 0.61 7.36
CA SER A 35 -17.22 1.18 8.70
C SER A 35 -15.73 1.32 9.01
N VAL A 36 -15.30 2.56 9.12
CA VAL A 36 -14.00 2.95 9.65
C VAL A 36 -13.98 2.67 11.16
N SER A 37 -12.93 2.03 11.66
CA SER A 37 -12.49 2.17 13.05
C SER A 37 -10.97 2.24 13.05
N GLU A 38 -10.46 3.25 13.76
CA GLU A 38 -9.06 3.57 14.01
C GLU A 38 -8.44 2.59 15.04
N PRO A 39 -7.12 2.65 15.29
CA PRO A 39 -6.27 1.49 15.52
C PRO A 39 -6.12 1.14 17.00
N ASP A 40 -5.92 -0.14 17.28
CA ASP A 40 -5.10 -0.62 18.39
C ASP A 40 -4.66 -2.05 18.03
N SER A 41 -3.36 -2.27 17.86
CA SER A 41 -2.36 -2.58 18.89
C SER A 41 -2.29 -4.10 19.06
N ASP A 42 -1.05 -4.56 18.94
CA ASP A 42 -0.58 -5.90 18.61
C ASP A 42 -0.88 -6.95 19.70
N ASP A 43 -0.54 -8.20 19.37
CA ASP A 43 -0.40 -9.38 20.24
C ASP A 43 -1.66 -10.23 20.49
N SER A 44 -1.62 -11.57 20.39
CA SER A 44 -0.57 -12.47 19.96
C SER A 44 -1.15 -13.86 19.62
N LEU A 45 -0.38 -14.59 18.82
CA LEU A 45 -0.07 -16.02 18.85
C LEU A 45 -1.09 -17.03 19.43
N GLU A 46 -1.27 -18.12 18.69
CA GLU A 46 -1.03 -19.50 19.12
C GLU A 46 -1.35 -20.44 17.94
N ASP A 47 -0.66 -21.52 17.62
CA ASP A 47 0.61 -22.10 18.06
C ASP A 47 0.81 -23.31 17.12
N LEU A 48 2.03 -23.59 16.68
CA LEU A 48 2.38 -24.94 16.24
C LEU A 48 3.75 -25.26 16.81
N SER A 49 3.68 -25.62 18.09
CA SER A 49 4.48 -26.63 18.78
C SER A 49 5.88 -26.85 18.25
N ASP A 50 6.85 -26.31 18.96
CA ASP A 50 7.98 -27.13 19.39
C ASP A 50 8.44 -26.68 20.78
N ASN A 51 8.18 -27.55 21.74
CA ASN A 51 8.64 -27.57 23.13
C ASN A 51 9.68 -26.51 23.52
N ASN A 52 9.25 -25.46 24.23
CA ASN A 52 10.00 -24.85 25.33
C ASN A 52 9.00 -24.13 26.23
N SER A 53 8.74 -24.68 27.42
CA SER A 53 7.84 -24.10 28.42
C SER A 53 8.39 -22.76 28.93
N ILE A 54 7.85 -21.64 28.43
CA ILE A 54 8.00 -20.31 29.02
C ILE A 54 6.58 -19.83 29.28
N LEU A 55 6.17 -19.86 30.54
CA LEU A 55 4.89 -19.36 31.01
C LEU A 55 5.04 -17.85 31.20
N ASP A 56 4.41 -17.05 30.33
CA ASP A 56 4.21 -15.62 30.53
C ASP A 56 2.95 -15.43 31.39
N ASP A 57 3.13 -15.43 32.71
CA ASP A 57 2.12 -14.92 33.65
C ASP A 57 2.27 -13.38 33.70
N GLU A 58 1.91 -12.67 32.63
CA GLU A 58 1.76 -11.20 32.67
C GLU A 58 0.35 -10.86 33.19
N GLU A 59 0.25 -10.52 34.47
CA GLU A 59 -0.96 -9.92 35.04
C GLU A 59 -1.04 -8.45 34.53
N GLU A 60 -1.82 -8.22 33.47
CA GLU A 60 -2.11 -6.90 32.89
C GLU A 60 -2.77 -5.97 33.93
N TRP A 61 -2.09 -4.90 34.32
CA TRP A 61 -2.68 -3.86 35.17
C TRP A 61 -3.37 -2.81 34.31
N GLU A 62 -4.71 -2.83 34.30
CA GLU A 62 -5.52 -1.76 33.68
C GLU A 62 -5.33 -0.43 34.44
N LEU A 63 -4.90 0.62 33.73
CA LEU A 63 -4.84 1.97 34.28
C LEU A 63 -6.27 2.50 34.57
N PRO A 64 -6.49 3.28 35.64
CA PRO A 64 -7.82 3.80 35.94
C PRO A 64 -8.35 4.69 34.81
N VAL A 65 -9.63 4.58 34.47
CA VAL A 65 -10.31 5.39 33.43
C VAL A 65 -10.05 6.90 33.56
N ALA A 66 -9.88 7.39 34.79
CA ALA A 66 -9.56 8.80 35.05
C ALA A 66 -8.22 9.26 34.43
N TYR A 67 -7.24 8.37 34.31
CA TYR A 67 -5.96 8.65 33.64
C TYR A 67 -6.18 8.93 32.15
N PHE A 68 -6.93 8.07 31.46
CA PHE A 68 -7.23 8.23 30.03
C PHE A 68 -8.11 9.46 29.74
N LEU A 69 -9.04 9.80 30.64
CA LEU A 69 -9.83 11.04 30.52
C LEU A 69 -8.97 12.29 30.69
N GLN A 70 -8.00 12.29 31.62
CA GLN A 70 -7.06 13.39 31.80
C GLN A 70 -6.07 13.52 30.62
N GLU A 71 -5.68 12.39 30.02
CA GLU A 71 -4.91 12.36 28.78
C GLU A 71 -5.70 12.93 27.60
N ALA A 72 -6.99 12.58 27.47
CA ALA A 72 -7.89 13.11 26.46
C ALA A 72 -8.13 14.63 26.59
N GLU A 73 -8.16 15.18 27.81
CA GLU A 73 -8.24 16.63 28.03
C GLU A 73 -7.01 17.39 27.50
N CYS A 74 -5.86 16.72 27.36
CA CYS A 74 -4.65 17.30 26.77
C CYS A 74 -4.66 17.26 25.23
N LEU A 75 -5.67 16.64 24.60
CA LEU A 75 -5.78 16.55 23.14
C LEU A 75 -6.08 17.92 22.54
N ASN A 76 -5.12 18.45 21.79
CA ASN A 76 -5.32 19.69 21.06
C ASN A 76 -6.18 19.44 19.81
N ILE A 77 -7.49 19.66 19.94
CA ILE A 77 -8.48 19.51 18.85
C ILE A 77 -8.10 20.36 17.62
N SER A 78 -7.45 21.51 17.80
CA SER A 78 -7.02 22.36 16.68
C SER A 78 -5.89 21.75 15.83
N GLN A 79 -5.19 20.73 16.31
CA GLN A 79 -4.20 19.95 15.56
C GLN A 79 -4.82 18.77 14.81
N LEU A 80 -6.00 18.29 15.25
CA LEU A 80 -6.78 17.30 14.52
C LEU A 80 -7.17 17.93 13.17
N GLN A 81 -6.87 17.23 12.07
CA GLN A 81 -7.04 17.65 10.67
C GLN A 81 -5.93 18.49 10.01
N GLN A 82 -4.96 19.05 10.75
CA GLN A 82 -3.86 19.82 10.13
C GLN A 82 -2.95 18.97 9.22
N LYS A 83 -2.87 17.65 9.44
CA LYS A 83 -2.09 16.69 8.64
C LYS A 83 -2.89 15.95 7.54
N CYS A 84 -4.14 16.32 7.27
CA CYS A 84 -5.01 15.49 6.42
C CYS A 84 -4.58 15.38 4.94
N TYR A 85 -3.81 16.33 4.42
CA TYR A 85 -3.46 16.36 3.01
C TYR A 85 -1.98 16.11 2.78
N SER A 86 -1.67 15.13 1.92
CA SER A 86 -0.31 14.94 1.42
C SER A 86 0.23 16.25 0.81
N PRO A 87 1.54 16.50 0.80
CA PRO A 87 2.11 17.72 0.21
C PRO A 87 1.65 17.96 -1.24
N ARG A 88 1.45 16.88 -2.01
CA ARG A 88 0.93 16.94 -3.39
C ARG A 88 -0.54 17.35 -3.45
N THR A 89 -1.33 16.91 -2.47
CA THR A 89 -2.74 17.30 -2.33
C THR A 89 -2.83 18.76 -1.92
N GLN A 90 -2.00 19.19 -0.97
CA GLN A 90 -1.93 20.58 -0.53
C GLN A 90 -1.55 21.52 -1.68
N ALA A 91 -0.50 21.19 -2.44
CA ALA A 91 -0.10 21.98 -3.60
C ALA A 91 -1.21 22.15 -4.66
N LYS A 92 -2.10 21.17 -4.80
CA LYS A 92 -3.27 21.27 -5.69
C LYS A 92 -4.38 22.16 -5.12
N LEU A 93 -4.60 22.13 -3.81
CA LEU A 93 -5.52 23.05 -3.13
C LEU A 93 -5.02 24.47 -3.27
N ASP A 94 -3.72 24.70 -3.01
CA ASP A 94 -3.06 26.00 -3.16
C ASP A 94 -3.15 26.51 -4.61
N GLU A 95 -2.90 25.65 -5.61
CA GLU A 95 -3.07 26.01 -7.03
C GLU A 95 -4.52 26.39 -7.35
N THR A 96 -5.49 25.67 -6.78
CA THR A 96 -6.92 25.95 -7.00
C THR A 96 -7.34 27.26 -6.35
N GLN A 97 -6.84 27.54 -5.14
CA GLN A 97 -7.03 28.80 -4.44
C GLN A 97 -6.39 29.97 -5.21
N ASP A 98 -5.21 29.79 -5.79
CA ASP A 98 -4.57 30.77 -6.67
C ASP A 98 -5.47 31.18 -7.85
N TYR A 99 -6.17 30.22 -8.48
CA TYR A 99 -7.12 30.53 -9.56
C TYR A 99 -8.34 31.31 -9.06
N TRP A 100 -8.85 30.99 -7.86
CA TRP A 100 -9.95 31.73 -7.25
C TRP A 100 -9.55 33.18 -6.97
N ASP A 101 -8.42 33.37 -6.29
CA ASP A 101 -7.88 34.68 -5.96
C ASP A 101 -7.67 35.53 -7.20
N TRP A 102 -7.15 34.92 -8.26
CA TRP A 102 -6.93 35.59 -9.52
C TRP A 102 -8.23 36.07 -10.15
N PHE A 103 -9.23 35.19 -10.25
CA PHE A 103 -10.53 35.57 -10.80
C PHE A 103 -11.19 36.70 -10.00
N CYS A 104 -11.16 36.60 -8.67
CA CYS A 104 -11.71 37.62 -7.79
C CYS A 104 -11.01 38.97 -7.99
N ARG A 105 -9.67 38.99 -8.05
CA ARG A 105 -8.90 40.22 -8.28
C ARG A 105 -9.17 40.84 -9.65
N GLU A 106 -9.27 40.04 -10.72
CA GLU A 106 -9.65 40.54 -12.05
C GLU A 106 -11.07 41.12 -12.06
N GLY A 107 -11.96 40.60 -11.21
CA GLY A 107 -13.32 41.11 -11.00
C GLY A 107 -13.46 42.25 -9.98
N ASN A 108 -12.35 42.76 -9.41
CA ASN A 108 -12.34 43.73 -8.29
C ASN A 108 -13.05 43.25 -7.01
N TYR A 109 -13.05 41.95 -6.75
CA TYR A 109 -13.54 41.35 -5.50
C TYR A 109 -12.39 41.02 -4.56
N ASP A 110 -12.66 41.11 -3.25
CA ASP A 110 -11.76 40.63 -2.20
C ASP A 110 -11.94 39.10 -2.04
N PRO A 111 -10.95 38.26 -2.41
CA PRO A 111 -11.14 36.81 -2.52
C PRO A 111 -11.62 36.13 -1.23
N ALA A 112 -11.09 36.56 -0.09
CA ALA A 112 -11.41 35.98 1.22
C ALA A 112 -12.85 36.33 1.63
N LYS A 113 -13.24 37.60 1.47
CA LYS A 113 -14.61 38.04 1.78
C LYS A 113 -15.63 37.46 0.81
N HIS A 114 -15.22 37.23 -0.43
CA HIS A 114 -16.13 36.76 -1.46
C HIS A 114 -16.59 35.32 -1.25
N PHE A 115 -15.81 34.50 -0.53
CA PHE A 115 -16.29 33.18 -0.10
C PHE A 115 -17.54 33.26 0.79
N HIS A 116 -17.56 34.19 1.75
CA HIS A 116 -18.70 34.37 2.66
C HIS A 116 -19.91 35.07 2.02
N TRP A 117 -19.74 35.68 0.84
CA TRP A 117 -20.84 36.27 0.07
C TRP A 117 -21.69 35.21 -0.66
N LEU A 118 -21.10 34.03 -0.93
CA LEU A 118 -21.77 32.98 -1.67
C LEU A 118 -23.00 32.46 -0.90
N SER A 119 -24.16 32.68 -1.50
CA SER A 119 -25.47 32.29 -0.95
C SER A 119 -26.29 31.57 -2.00
N ASN A 120 -27.40 30.95 -1.61
CA ASN A 120 -28.31 30.30 -2.56
C ASN A 120 -29.16 31.33 -3.34
N SER A 121 -28.47 32.17 -4.12
CA SER A 121 -29.03 33.27 -4.90
C SER A 121 -28.72 33.08 -6.39
N LYS A 122 -29.47 33.80 -7.23
CA LYS A 122 -29.25 33.80 -8.68
C LYS A 122 -27.89 34.40 -9.03
N GLU A 123 -27.48 35.41 -8.28
CA GLU A 123 -26.21 36.13 -8.45
C GLU A 123 -25.02 35.19 -8.26
N THR A 124 -25.07 34.31 -7.25
CA THR A 124 -24.05 33.28 -7.01
C THR A 124 -23.94 32.31 -8.19
N VAL A 125 -25.06 31.82 -8.71
CA VAL A 125 -25.08 30.89 -9.85
C VAL A 125 -24.49 31.56 -11.10
N CYS A 126 -24.86 32.82 -11.37
CA CYS A 126 -24.27 33.60 -12.46
C CYS A 126 -22.77 33.83 -12.27
N PHE A 127 -22.32 34.08 -11.04
CA PHE A 127 -20.91 34.24 -10.70
C PHE A 127 -20.12 32.96 -10.99
N PHE A 128 -20.61 31.79 -10.57
CA PHE A 128 -19.99 30.51 -10.90
C PHE A 128 -19.93 30.24 -12.40
N LYS A 129 -20.99 30.59 -13.15
CA LYS A 129 -20.95 30.50 -14.62
C LYS A 129 -19.80 31.32 -15.19
N ALA A 130 -19.62 32.55 -14.72
CA ALA A 130 -18.53 33.41 -15.15
C ALA A 130 -17.16 32.83 -14.77
N PHE A 131 -17.02 32.33 -13.54
CA PHE A 131 -15.78 31.73 -13.04
C PHE A 131 -15.36 30.50 -13.85
N PHE A 132 -16.26 29.54 -14.06
CA PHE A 132 -15.94 28.34 -14.84
C PHE A 132 -15.69 28.64 -16.32
N SER A 133 -16.46 29.57 -16.90
CA SER A 133 -16.25 30.02 -18.28
C SER A 133 -14.89 30.69 -18.46
N TRP A 134 -14.49 31.53 -17.49
CA TRP A 134 -13.18 32.17 -17.44
C TRP A 134 -12.07 31.11 -17.34
N GLN A 135 -12.22 30.13 -16.44
CA GLN A 135 -11.21 29.09 -16.24
C GLN A 135 -11.02 28.23 -17.49
N CYS A 136 -12.11 27.84 -18.18
CA CYS A 136 -12.04 27.10 -19.44
C CYS A 136 -11.36 27.90 -20.57
N SER A 137 -11.57 29.22 -20.60
CA SER A 137 -11.04 30.11 -21.63
C SER A 137 -9.57 30.49 -21.39
N ARG A 138 -9.06 30.26 -20.19
CA ARG A 138 -7.71 30.64 -19.80
C ARG A 138 -6.67 29.76 -20.48
N ARG A 139 -5.63 30.40 -21.02
CA ARG A 139 -4.52 29.74 -21.75
C ARG A 139 -3.14 30.06 -21.17
N ARG A 140 -3.09 30.68 -19.99
CA ARG A 140 -1.86 31.05 -19.31
C ARG A 140 -1.92 30.66 -17.84
N ASN A 141 -0.85 30.06 -17.34
CA ASN A 141 -0.65 29.84 -15.91
C ASN A 141 -0.08 31.10 -15.24
N LYS A 142 0.01 31.07 -13.91
CA LYS A 142 0.56 32.17 -13.08
C LYS A 142 1.98 32.60 -13.47
N LYS A 143 2.81 31.66 -13.97
CA LYS A 143 4.18 31.92 -14.44
C LYS A 143 4.25 32.46 -15.88
N GLY A 144 3.10 32.75 -16.51
CA GLY A 144 3.01 33.24 -17.89
C GLY A 144 3.18 32.16 -18.97
N GLY A 145 3.37 30.89 -18.58
CA GLY A 145 3.47 29.76 -19.49
C GLY A 145 2.13 29.43 -20.13
N ARG A 146 2.15 29.03 -21.41
CA ARG A 146 0.95 28.61 -22.13
C ARG A 146 0.39 27.31 -21.55
N THR A 147 -0.90 27.30 -21.25
CA THR A 147 -1.65 26.08 -20.91
C THR A 147 -2.75 25.87 -21.96
N PRO A 148 -3.08 24.61 -22.30
CA PRO A 148 -4.16 24.32 -23.25
C PRO A 148 -5.57 24.63 -22.71
N GLY A 149 -5.67 25.03 -21.44
CA GLY A 149 -6.92 25.20 -20.69
C GLY A 149 -7.67 23.88 -20.48
N ILE A 150 -8.87 23.98 -19.89
CA ILE A 150 -9.73 22.81 -19.66
C ILE A 150 -10.40 22.42 -20.98
N GLN A 151 -10.20 21.17 -21.41
CA GLN A 151 -10.74 20.63 -22.67
C GLN A 151 -11.80 19.53 -22.49
N TYR A 152 -11.91 18.98 -21.27
CA TYR A 152 -12.81 17.87 -20.96
C TYR A 152 -13.77 18.26 -19.85
N LYS A 153 -15.04 17.85 -19.96
CA LYS A 153 -16.06 18.06 -18.92
C LYS A 153 -15.61 17.50 -17.57
N SER A 154 -15.03 16.29 -17.56
CA SER A 154 -14.49 15.64 -16.36
C SER A 154 -13.38 16.43 -15.66
N SER A 155 -12.58 17.18 -16.41
CA SER A 155 -11.53 18.04 -15.84
C SER A 155 -12.14 19.28 -15.18
N LEU A 156 -13.22 19.82 -15.75
CA LEU A 156 -13.98 20.93 -15.16
C LEU A 156 -14.67 20.48 -13.86
N GLU A 157 -15.29 19.30 -13.84
CA GLU A 157 -15.87 18.70 -12.63
C GLU A 157 -14.82 18.43 -11.56
N THR A 158 -13.63 17.98 -11.95
CA THR A 158 -12.52 17.78 -11.02
C THR A 158 -12.07 19.11 -10.41
N PHE A 159 -11.93 20.16 -11.23
CA PHE A 159 -11.61 21.51 -10.75
C PHE A 159 -12.66 22.01 -9.76
N TRP A 160 -13.95 21.84 -10.07
CA TRP A 160 -15.05 22.15 -9.15
C TRP A 160 -14.90 21.46 -7.79
N LYS A 161 -14.59 20.16 -7.78
CA LYS A 161 -14.38 19.41 -6.52
C LYS A 161 -13.23 19.97 -5.69
N TRP A 162 -12.10 20.30 -6.32
CA TRP A 162 -10.98 20.94 -5.63
C TRP A 162 -11.37 22.30 -5.08
N TRP A 163 -12.09 23.10 -5.86
CA TRP A 163 -12.54 24.42 -5.43
C TRP A 163 -13.51 24.31 -4.25
N HIS A 164 -14.43 23.33 -4.26
CA HIS A 164 -15.36 23.09 -3.15
C HIS A 164 -14.64 22.67 -1.86
N LEU A 165 -13.54 21.93 -1.96
CA LEU A 165 -12.67 21.63 -0.81
C LEU A 165 -11.99 22.89 -0.25
N VAL A 166 -11.48 23.76 -1.13
CA VAL A 166 -10.90 25.06 -0.72
C VAL A 166 -11.96 25.92 -0.01
N TYR A 167 -13.17 26.01 -0.58
CA TYR A 167 -14.30 26.70 0.04
C TYR A 167 -14.62 26.13 1.43
N LYS A 168 -14.71 24.80 1.56
CA LYS A 168 -15.00 24.15 2.83
C LYS A 168 -13.92 24.40 3.88
N ALA A 169 -12.66 24.47 3.46
CA ALA A 169 -11.54 24.79 4.36
C ALA A 169 -11.61 26.24 4.87
N GLU A 170 -11.98 27.20 4.01
CA GLU A 170 -12.06 28.61 4.38
C GLU A 170 -13.32 28.95 5.21
N VAL A 171 -14.47 28.41 4.81
CA VAL A 171 -15.78 28.78 5.36
C VAL A 171 -16.25 27.82 6.47
N GLY A 172 -15.57 26.68 6.65
CA GLY A 172 -15.83 25.69 7.70
C GLY A 172 -17.03 24.76 7.45
N HIS A 173 -17.84 25.02 6.41
CA HIS A 173 -18.95 24.16 6.00
C HIS A 173 -19.09 24.11 4.48
N GLY A 174 -19.81 23.10 3.97
CA GLY A 174 -20.07 22.96 2.54
C GLY A 174 -21.22 23.84 2.06
N LEU A 175 -21.25 24.13 0.75
CA LEU A 175 -22.40 24.77 0.09
C LEU A 175 -23.68 23.95 0.28
N SER A 176 -24.83 24.63 0.20
CA SER A 176 -26.13 23.96 0.27
C SER A 176 -26.33 23.01 -0.91
N LYS A 177 -27.05 21.92 -0.63
CA LYS A 177 -27.43 20.89 -1.60
C LYS A 177 -28.06 21.47 -2.87
N ASP A 178 -29.09 22.32 -2.72
CA ASP A 178 -29.77 22.98 -3.84
C ASP A 178 -28.81 23.83 -4.71
N LEU A 179 -27.86 24.53 -4.10
CA LEU A 179 -26.86 25.31 -4.83
C LEU A 179 -25.89 24.41 -5.59
N ILE A 180 -25.52 23.26 -5.02
CA ILE A 180 -24.67 22.27 -5.71
C ILE A 180 -25.36 21.75 -6.96
N VAL A 181 -26.67 21.43 -6.96
CA VAL A 181 -27.41 21.04 -8.19
C VAL A 181 -27.24 22.11 -9.25
N LYS A 182 -27.56 23.36 -8.89
CA LYS A 182 -27.51 24.49 -9.82
C LYS A 182 -26.11 24.68 -10.39
N ILE A 183 -25.07 24.44 -9.59
CA ILE A 183 -23.69 24.50 -10.06
C ILE A 183 -23.37 23.34 -11.00
N LEU A 184 -23.84 22.12 -10.73
CA LEU A 184 -23.68 21.00 -11.67
C LEU A 184 -24.35 21.30 -13.02
N ASP A 185 -25.52 21.93 -13.02
CA ASP A 185 -26.17 22.41 -14.25
C ASP A 185 -25.36 23.49 -14.96
N VAL A 186 -24.79 24.45 -14.20
CA VAL A 186 -23.87 25.45 -14.75
C VAL A 186 -22.64 24.79 -15.38
N LEU A 187 -22.05 23.77 -14.75
CA LEU A 187 -20.91 23.04 -15.33
C LEU A 187 -21.31 22.36 -16.65
N ALA A 188 -22.52 21.81 -16.74
CA ALA A 188 -23.05 21.24 -17.99
C ALA A 188 -23.24 22.31 -19.08
N ILE A 189 -23.82 23.47 -18.74
CA ILE A 189 -23.99 24.60 -19.66
C ILE A 189 -22.62 25.09 -20.16
N VAL A 190 -21.66 25.32 -19.24
CA VAL A 190 -20.31 25.76 -19.60
C VAL A 190 -19.60 24.72 -20.47
N ALA A 191 -19.79 23.42 -20.18
CA ALA A 191 -19.24 22.36 -21.00
C ALA A 191 -19.76 22.40 -22.44
N GLN A 192 -21.06 22.67 -22.62
CA GLN A 192 -21.67 22.83 -23.94
C GLN A 192 -21.22 24.12 -24.64
N GLU A 193 -21.25 25.27 -23.95
CA GLU A 193 -20.85 26.57 -24.51
C GLU A 193 -19.37 26.64 -24.91
N LYS A 194 -18.51 25.83 -24.28
CA LYS A 194 -17.07 25.77 -24.53
C LYS A 194 -16.65 24.57 -25.38
N ASP A 195 -17.59 23.82 -25.94
CA ASP A 195 -17.36 22.60 -26.72
C ASP A 195 -16.40 21.62 -26.01
N LEU A 196 -16.59 21.42 -24.70
CA LEU A 196 -15.78 20.48 -23.94
C LEU A 196 -16.12 19.05 -24.34
N HIS A 197 -15.11 18.19 -24.44
CA HIS A 197 -15.35 16.79 -24.73
C HIS A 197 -16.08 16.10 -23.56
N SER A 198 -17.25 15.52 -23.87
CA SER A 198 -18.12 14.80 -22.92
C SER A 198 -17.65 13.38 -22.60
N GLY A 199 -16.81 12.80 -23.44
CA GLY A 199 -16.25 11.46 -23.23
C GLY A 199 -15.21 11.44 -22.12
N ARG A 200 -15.11 10.31 -21.41
CA ARG A 200 -13.91 10.03 -20.61
C ARG A 200 -12.72 9.94 -21.56
N ARG A 201 -11.59 10.55 -21.17
CA ARG A 201 -10.34 10.36 -21.91
C ARG A 201 -10.08 8.85 -22.03
N PRO A 202 -9.81 8.31 -23.23
CA PRO A 202 -9.50 6.90 -23.39
C PRO A 202 -8.37 6.52 -22.45
N LYS A 203 -8.62 5.48 -21.64
CA LYS A 203 -7.57 4.86 -20.84
C LYS A 203 -6.83 3.92 -21.78
N ALA A 204 -5.71 4.38 -22.34
CA ALA A 204 -4.74 3.50 -22.95
C ALA A 204 -4.36 2.42 -21.95
N THR A 205 -4.61 1.17 -22.32
CA THR A 205 -4.25 -0.03 -21.60
C THR A 205 -3.08 -0.65 -22.35
N MET A 206 -2.05 -1.07 -21.64
CA MET A 206 -0.91 -1.77 -22.23
C MET A 206 -0.96 -3.22 -21.73
N TYR A 207 -1.17 -4.16 -22.64
CA TYR A 207 -1.21 -5.59 -22.34
C TYR A 207 0.21 -6.18 -22.25
N ILE A 208 0.33 -7.44 -21.83
CA ILE A 208 1.64 -8.08 -21.67
C ILE A 208 2.38 -8.21 -23.00
N GLU A 209 1.65 -8.42 -24.10
CA GLU A 209 2.18 -8.46 -25.47
C GLU A 209 2.72 -7.09 -25.89
N ASP A 210 2.03 -6.01 -25.53
CA ASP A 210 2.50 -4.65 -25.75
C ASP A 210 3.76 -4.38 -24.93
N VAL A 211 3.82 -4.86 -23.68
CA VAL A 211 5.04 -4.75 -22.84
C VAL A 211 6.20 -5.50 -23.48
N ALA A 212 5.97 -6.69 -24.04
CA ALA A 212 6.98 -7.49 -24.71
C ALA A 212 7.53 -6.78 -25.96
N GLU A 213 6.63 -6.28 -26.82
CA GLU A 213 7.02 -5.58 -28.04
C GLU A 213 7.72 -4.25 -27.71
N PHE A 214 7.21 -3.52 -26.72
CA PHE A 214 7.85 -2.32 -26.20
C PHE A 214 9.26 -2.61 -25.70
N ALA A 215 9.44 -3.68 -24.93
CA ALA A 215 10.74 -4.08 -24.41
C ALA A 215 11.70 -4.51 -25.53
N ARG A 216 11.22 -5.27 -26.52
CA ARG A 216 11.98 -5.70 -27.69
C ARG A 216 12.47 -4.50 -28.51
N VAL A 217 11.57 -3.58 -28.85
CA VAL A 217 11.93 -2.34 -29.56
C VAL A 217 12.87 -1.51 -28.74
N LEU A 218 12.58 -1.32 -27.44
CA LEU A 218 13.44 -0.57 -26.56
C LEU A 218 14.81 -1.19 -26.39
N LEU A 219 15.05 -2.49 -26.56
CA LEU A 219 16.38 -3.11 -26.52
C LEU A 219 17.17 -2.94 -27.82
N LEU A 220 16.48 -2.86 -28.95
CA LEU A 220 17.09 -2.81 -30.29
C LEU A 220 17.23 -1.39 -30.85
N THR A 221 16.37 -0.47 -30.43
CA THR A 221 16.30 0.86 -31.02
C THR A 221 17.59 1.66 -30.84
N MET A 222 17.97 2.39 -31.88
CA MET A 222 19.02 3.40 -31.86
C MET A 222 18.45 4.82 -31.97
N GLU A 223 17.13 4.95 -32.14
CA GLU A 223 16.42 6.24 -32.28
C GLU A 223 16.30 6.96 -30.94
N MET A 224 16.27 6.21 -29.84
CA MET A 224 16.25 6.74 -28.48
C MET A 224 17.63 6.60 -27.83
N THR A 225 18.23 7.72 -27.48
CA THR A 225 19.49 7.74 -26.74
C THR A 225 19.23 7.81 -25.24
N PHE A 226 19.73 6.82 -24.52
CA PHE A 226 19.88 6.89 -23.06
C PHE A 226 21.25 7.47 -22.74
N GLN A 227 21.37 8.24 -21.66
CA GLN A 227 22.68 8.73 -21.22
C GLN A 227 23.67 7.57 -20.98
N PHE A 228 23.15 6.41 -20.55
CA PHE A 228 23.87 5.15 -20.43
C PHE A 228 22.91 3.97 -20.30
N GLY A 229 23.46 2.77 -20.52
CA GLY A 229 22.69 1.52 -20.57
C GLY A 229 21.85 1.24 -19.33
N TRP A 230 22.27 1.64 -18.14
CA TRP A 230 21.48 1.46 -16.91
C TRP A 230 20.08 2.09 -16.98
N LEU A 231 19.97 3.31 -17.54
CA LEU A 231 18.67 3.99 -17.66
C LEU A 231 17.71 3.21 -18.56
N ARG A 232 18.25 2.51 -19.57
CA ARG A 232 17.49 1.63 -20.47
C ARG A 232 17.03 0.38 -19.75
N ILE A 233 17.94 -0.28 -19.03
CA ILE A 233 17.65 -1.51 -18.27
C ILE A 233 16.65 -1.25 -17.14
N GLN A 234 16.78 -0.14 -16.40
CA GLN A 234 15.82 0.18 -15.33
C GLN A 234 14.43 0.52 -15.89
N LEU A 235 14.33 1.14 -17.07
CA LEU A 235 13.03 1.43 -17.71
C LEU A 235 12.30 0.12 -18.05
N LEU A 236 13.03 -0.86 -18.56
CA LEU A 236 12.49 -2.18 -18.88
C LEU A 236 12.04 -2.91 -17.61
N LEU A 237 12.89 -2.92 -16.58
CA LEU A 237 12.54 -3.47 -15.27
C LEU A 237 11.30 -2.79 -14.68
N PHE A 238 11.22 -1.45 -14.75
CA PHE A 238 10.08 -0.69 -14.26
C PHE A 238 8.78 -1.12 -14.95
N CYS A 239 8.78 -1.19 -16.29
CA CYS A 239 7.61 -1.60 -17.05
C CYS A 239 7.15 -3.01 -16.69
N GLN A 240 8.09 -3.95 -16.50
CA GLN A 240 7.77 -5.32 -16.12
C GLN A 240 7.21 -5.42 -14.70
N LEU A 241 7.85 -4.79 -13.71
CA LEU A 241 7.36 -4.80 -12.34
C LEU A 241 5.98 -4.14 -12.25
N ALA A 242 5.75 -3.06 -12.99
CA ALA A 242 4.44 -2.40 -13.09
C ALA A 242 3.38 -3.27 -13.76
N ALA A 243 3.74 -4.00 -14.82
CA ALA A 243 2.82 -4.92 -15.52
C ALA A 243 2.43 -6.11 -14.63
N ILE A 244 3.40 -6.68 -13.90
CA ILE A 244 3.19 -7.86 -13.05
C ILE A 244 2.38 -7.49 -11.80
N THR A 245 2.76 -6.41 -11.12
CA THR A 245 2.20 -6.10 -9.80
C THR A 245 0.97 -5.19 -9.86
N GLY A 246 0.75 -4.49 -10.97
CA GLY A 246 -0.27 -3.44 -11.07
C GLY A 246 -0.04 -2.29 -10.07
N SER A 247 1.17 -2.16 -9.53
CA SER A 247 1.52 -1.18 -8.50
C SER A 247 1.41 0.24 -9.02
N HIS A 248 1.14 1.18 -8.12
CA HIS A 248 1.14 2.59 -8.46
C HIS A 248 2.56 3.02 -8.90
N PRO A 249 2.72 3.86 -9.95
CA PRO A 249 4.05 4.25 -10.42
C PRO A 249 4.93 4.88 -9.34
N GLY A 250 4.34 5.72 -8.50
CA GLY A 250 5.03 6.31 -7.34
C GLY A 250 5.47 5.30 -6.29
N ALA A 251 4.76 4.19 -6.11
CA ALA A 251 5.15 3.15 -5.16
C ALA A 251 6.40 2.41 -5.68
N LEU A 252 6.43 2.09 -6.97
CA LEU A 252 7.59 1.48 -7.62
C LEU A 252 8.79 2.42 -7.68
N LEU A 253 8.59 3.70 -7.99
CA LEU A 253 9.69 4.68 -8.00
C LEU A 253 10.33 4.88 -6.62
N ASN A 254 9.60 4.65 -5.54
CA ASN A 254 10.12 4.73 -4.16
C ASN A 254 10.65 3.39 -3.65
N LEU A 255 10.79 2.38 -4.51
CA LEU A 255 11.28 1.07 -4.12
C LEU A 255 12.77 1.14 -3.77
N HIS A 256 13.12 0.60 -2.61
CA HIS A 256 14.50 0.44 -2.18
C HIS A 256 14.95 -1.01 -2.25
N TYR A 257 16.25 -1.26 -2.16
CA TYR A 257 16.76 -2.63 -2.19
C TYR A 257 16.35 -3.45 -0.96
N TRP A 258 16.02 -2.81 0.18
CA TRP A 258 15.44 -3.52 1.32
C TRP A 258 14.02 -4.05 1.04
N ASP A 259 13.29 -3.48 0.07
CA ASP A 259 11.95 -3.91 -0.33
C ASP A 259 11.99 -5.14 -1.27
N LEU A 260 13.20 -5.62 -1.59
CA LEU A 260 13.46 -6.77 -2.46
C LEU A 260 14.13 -7.89 -1.68
N GLU A 261 13.51 -9.07 -1.66
CA GLU A 261 14.11 -10.30 -1.17
C GLU A 261 14.29 -11.27 -2.34
N LEU A 262 15.54 -11.70 -2.59
CA LEU A 262 15.85 -12.71 -3.59
C LEU A 262 16.09 -14.05 -2.90
N THR A 263 15.37 -15.09 -3.31
CA THR A 263 15.44 -16.39 -2.64
C THR A 263 15.42 -17.52 -3.65
N LEU A 264 16.31 -18.51 -3.48
CA LEU A 264 16.27 -19.76 -4.21
C LEU A 264 15.35 -20.74 -3.49
N ILE A 265 14.35 -21.26 -4.19
CA ILE A 265 13.38 -22.21 -3.64
C ILE A 265 13.65 -23.59 -4.22
N ARG A 266 13.71 -24.60 -3.35
CA ARG A 266 13.94 -26.00 -3.75
C ARG A 266 12.78 -26.50 -4.61
N HIS A 267 13.09 -27.17 -5.72
CA HIS A 267 12.06 -27.80 -6.54
C HIS A 267 11.51 -29.04 -5.82
N PRO A 268 10.18 -29.22 -5.74
CA PRO A 268 9.58 -30.37 -5.04
C PRO A 268 10.05 -31.71 -5.62
N ASP A 269 10.19 -31.80 -6.94
CA ASP A 269 10.59 -33.04 -7.64
C ASP A 269 12.11 -33.25 -7.76
N GLY A 270 12.94 -32.53 -7.00
CA GLY A 270 14.40 -32.76 -6.99
C GLY A 270 15.18 -32.17 -8.17
N GLY A 271 14.65 -31.12 -8.79
CA GLY A 271 15.32 -30.36 -9.85
C GLY A 271 16.13 -29.15 -9.36
N ARG A 272 16.60 -28.33 -10.30
CA ARG A 272 17.27 -27.07 -10.01
C ARG A 272 16.38 -26.16 -9.16
N PRO A 273 16.92 -25.51 -8.12
CA PRO A 273 16.19 -24.46 -7.41
C PRO A 273 15.72 -23.36 -8.36
N ARG A 274 14.54 -22.79 -8.08
CA ARG A 274 13.99 -21.65 -8.83
C ARG A 274 14.26 -20.37 -8.07
N LEU A 275 14.71 -19.33 -8.77
CA LEU A 275 14.85 -18.01 -8.19
C LEU A 275 13.47 -17.34 -8.03
N PHE A 276 13.26 -16.69 -6.91
CA PHE A 276 12.11 -15.84 -6.66
C PHE A 276 12.57 -14.45 -6.27
N ILE A 277 11.86 -13.44 -6.78
CA ILE A 277 11.92 -12.06 -6.29
C ILE A 277 10.65 -11.81 -5.50
N TYR A 278 10.78 -11.58 -4.21
CA TYR A 278 9.70 -11.05 -3.38
C TYR A 278 9.82 -9.52 -3.36
N LEU A 279 8.77 -8.86 -3.83
CA LEU A 279 8.69 -7.41 -3.94
C LEU A 279 7.64 -6.87 -2.97
N THR A 280 8.03 -5.96 -2.08
CA THR A 280 7.13 -5.37 -1.08
C THR A 280 7.08 -3.84 -1.24
N PRO A 281 6.21 -3.30 -2.12
CA PRO A 281 6.13 -1.86 -2.32
C PRO A 281 5.43 -1.18 -1.13
N ARG A 282 6.21 -0.63 -0.19
CA ARG A 282 5.68 0.01 1.04
C ARG A 282 4.97 1.34 0.81
N PHE A 283 5.41 2.12 -0.19
CA PHE A 283 4.88 3.44 -0.49
C PHE A 283 3.56 3.41 -1.29
N THR A 284 2.59 2.62 -0.84
CA THR A 284 1.22 2.66 -1.38
C THR A 284 0.46 3.85 -0.78
N LYS A 285 -0.60 4.30 -1.47
CA LYS A 285 -1.41 5.43 -1.00
C LYS A 285 -2.09 5.06 0.32
N THR A 286 -1.64 5.65 1.42
CA THR A 286 -2.30 5.61 2.73
C THR A 286 -3.40 6.67 2.77
N PHE A 287 -4.59 6.30 3.22
CA PHE A 287 -5.67 7.24 3.55
C PHE A 287 -6.14 6.81 4.92
N LEU A 288 -5.89 7.63 5.95
CA LEU A 288 -6.07 7.31 7.37
C LEU A 288 -5.20 6.14 7.87
N GLY A 289 -3.87 6.36 7.99
CA GLY A 289 -2.99 5.40 8.68
C GLY A 289 -2.21 4.44 7.79
N GLU A 290 -1.44 3.55 8.43
CA GLU A 290 -0.60 2.56 7.77
C GLU A 290 -1.45 1.44 7.17
N LYS A 291 -1.06 0.95 5.99
CA LYS A 291 -1.74 -0.13 5.29
C LYS A 291 -0.86 -1.38 5.32
N GLU A 292 -1.45 -2.57 5.55
CA GLU A 292 -0.71 -3.83 5.46
C GLU A 292 0.07 -3.92 4.13
N GLU A 293 1.35 -4.31 4.24
CA GLU A 293 2.28 -4.38 3.12
C GLU A 293 2.02 -5.63 2.27
N ASN A 294 1.61 -5.46 1.01
CA ASN A 294 1.44 -6.58 0.10
C ASN A 294 2.80 -7.00 -0.48
N THR A 295 3.22 -8.23 -0.21
CA THR A 295 4.42 -8.82 -0.82
C THR A 295 4.05 -9.64 -2.06
N PHE A 296 4.64 -9.32 -3.21
CA PHE A 296 4.40 -9.99 -4.48
C PHE A 296 5.53 -11.00 -4.77
N PRO A 297 5.24 -12.32 -4.80
CA PRO A 297 6.21 -13.32 -5.24
C PRO A 297 6.27 -13.36 -6.77
N ILE A 298 7.45 -13.11 -7.34
CA ILE A 298 7.69 -13.15 -8.79
C ILE A 298 8.60 -14.36 -9.07
N PRO A 299 8.08 -15.45 -9.66
CA PRO A 299 8.89 -16.61 -10.00
C PRO A 299 9.80 -16.33 -11.19
N GLU A 300 10.95 -17.02 -11.25
CA GLU A 300 11.85 -16.93 -12.39
C GLU A 300 11.15 -17.29 -13.71
N ILE A 301 11.13 -16.33 -14.64
CA ILE A 301 10.55 -16.51 -15.97
C ILE A 301 11.65 -17.04 -16.89
N ILE A 302 11.61 -18.36 -17.15
CA ILE A 302 12.62 -19.09 -17.95
C ILE A 302 12.08 -19.62 -19.28
N PHE A 303 10.76 -19.51 -19.54
CA PHE A 303 10.10 -20.09 -20.72
C PHE A 303 9.96 -19.10 -21.88
N ASP A 304 10.24 -17.81 -21.66
CA ASP A 304 10.38 -16.84 -22.73
C ASP A 304 11.75 -17.06 -23.41
N LEU A 305 11.74 -17.60 -24.63
CA LEU A 305 12.95 -17.83 -25.44
C LEU A 305 13.80 -16.57 -25.63
N THR A 306 13.18 -15.39 -25.52
CA THR A 306 13.87 -14.11 -25.66
C THR A 306 14.33 -13.51 -24.33
N LEU A 307 13.79 -14.02 -23.21
CA LEU A 307 13.93 -13.48 -21.85
C LEU A 307 13.58 -11.98 -21.73
N VAL A 308 12.92 -11.41 -22.73
CA VAL A 308 12.59 -9.98 -22.82
C VAL A 308 11.57 -9.58 -21.77
N LEU A 309 10.76 -10.52 -21.28
CA LEU A 309 9.81 -10.29 -20.19
C LEU A 309 10.32 -10.71 -18.81
N SER A 310 11.56 -11.16 -18.67
CA SER A 310 12.08 -11.67 -17.39
C SER A 310 12.61 -10.54 -16.49
N PRO A 311 11.88 -10.10 -15.43
CA PRO A 311 12.38 -9.06 -14.53
C PRO A 311 13.64 -9.49 -13.79
N HIS A 312 13.86 -10.81 -13.65
CA HIS A 312 15.05 -11.40 -13.09
C HIS A 312 16.29 -11.00 -13.87
N VAL A 313 16.25 -11.05 -15.21
CA VAL A 313 17.41 -10.72 -16.05
C VAL A 313 17.82 -9.25 -15.88
N PHE A 314 16.85 -8.33 -15.89
CA PHE A 314 17.12 -6.90 -15.74
C PHE A 314 17.58 -6.56 -14.32
N LEU A 315 16.91 -7.10 -13.29
CA LEU A 315 17.28 -6.86 -11.89
C LEU A 315 18.66 -7.46 -11.56
N LEU A 316 18.91 -8.73 -11.90
CA LEU A 316 20.20 -9.38 -11.66
C LEU A 316 21.33 -8.66 -12.39
N GLY A 317 21.11 -8.23 -13.64
CA GLY A 317 22.09 -7.44 -14.39
C GLY A 317 22.47 -6.15 -13.65
N MET A 318 21.50 -5.47 -13.05
CA MET A 318 21.73 -4.29 -12.22
C MET A 318 22.48 -4.64 -10.93
N LEU A 319 22.05 -5.69 -10.21
CA LEU A 319 22.66 -6.15 -8.95
C LEU A 319 24.12 -6.57 -9.13
N PHE A 320 24.45 -7.34 -10.17
CA PHE A 320 25.83 -7.72 -10.46
C PHE A 320 26.70 -6.51 -10.84
N ARG A 321 26.14 -5.56 -11.59
CA ARG A 321 26.86 -4.34 -11.99
C ARG A 321 27.28 -3.48 -10.81
N ILE A 322 26.46 -3.41 -9.76
CA ILE A 322 26.79 -2.67 -8.52
C ILE A 322 27.41 -3.57 -7.43
N GLN A 323 27.69 -4.84 -7.75
CA GLN A 323 28.19 -5.83 -6.80
C GLN A 323 27.34 -5.88 -5.51
N ALA A 324 26.03 -5.99 -5.70
CA ALA A 324 25.03 -5.85 -4.66
C ALA A 324 25.05 -6.96 -3.59
N PHE A 325 25.48 -8.16 -3.96
CA PHE A 325 25.43 -9.33 -3.08
C PHE A 325 26.45 -9.22 -1.95
N LYS A 326 26.01 -9.63 -0.76
CA LYS A 326 26.82 -9.64 0.45
C LYS A 326 27.92 -10.70 0.35
N ASN A 327 29.09 -10.36 0.88
CA ASN A 327 30.23 -11.25 0.98
C ASN A 327 30.87 -11.04 2.37
N ILE A 328 31.23 -12.13 3.04
CA ILE A 328 31.86 -12.17 4.35
C ILE A 328 33.36 -12.42 4.21
N SER A 329 33.77 -13.29 3.29
CA SER A 329 35.19 -13.64 3.12
C SER A 329 35.92 -12.61 2.24
N LYS A 330 37.08 -12.13 2.72
CA LYS A 330 37.94 -11.22 1.95
C LYS A 330 38.63 -11.91 0.75
N ASP A 331 38.80 -13.23 0.83
CA ASP A 331 39.51 -14.05 -0.18
C ASP A 331 38.62 -15.16 -0.78
N GLY A 332 37.32 -15.18 -0.44
CA GLY A 332 36.35 -16.19 -0.89
C GLY A 332 35.78 -15.92 -2.27
N LEU A 333 35.22 -16.96 -2.90
CA LEU A 333 34.48 -16.82 -4.15
C LEU A 333 33.17 -16.07 -3.92
N VAL A 334 32.95 -15.02 -4.69
CA VAL A 334 31.83 -14.08 -4.54
C VAL A 334 30.70 -14.44 -5.49
N LEU A 335 29.47 -14.17 -5.05
CA LEU A 335 28.30 -14.14 -5.94
C LEU A 335 28.34 -12.89 -6.83
N ASP A 336 29.23 -12.90 -7.82
CA ASP A 336 29.59 -11.75 -8.66
C ASP A 336 29.06 -11.86 -10.10
N CYS A 337 28.62 -13.04 -10.53
CA CYS A 337 28.15 -13.29 -11.87
C CYS A 337 26.99 -14.29 -11.93
N PRO A 338 26.19 -14.27 -13.03
CA PRO A 338 25.09 -15.20 -13.21
C PRO A 338 25.51 -16.66 -13.14
N LYS A 339 26.70 -17.02 -13.65
CA LYS A 339 27.20 -18.40 -13.61
C LYS A 339 27.31 -18.91 -12.17
N ASN A 340 27.82 -18.08 -11.26
CA ASN A 340 27.95 -18.44 -9.85
C ASN A 340 26.59 -18.59 -9.19
N LEU A 341 25.66 -17.66 -9.43
CA LEU A 341 24.26 -17.76 -8.97
C LEU A 341 23.62 -19.07 -9.40
N TYR A 342 23.79 -19.41 -10.67
CA TYR A 342 23.14 -20.53 -11.30
C TYR A 342 23.76 -21.90 -11.00
N ASN A 343 24.91 -21.91 -10.32
CA ASN A 343 25.55 -23.09 -9.74
C ASN A 343 25.14 -23.32 -8.28
N LEU A 344 24.42 -22.39 -7.66
CA LEU A 344 23.95 -22.54 -6.28
C LEU A 344 22.80 -23.54 -6.19
N GLY A 345 22.85 -24.36 -5.14
CA GLY A 345 21.79 -25.21 -4.66
C GLY A 345 21.12 -24.63 -3.42
N VAL A 346 20.02 -25.26 -3.01
CA VAL A 346 19.48 -25.11 -1.64
C VAL A 346 20.09 -26.22 -0.81
N LEU A 347 20.60 -25.91 0.39
CA LEU A 347 21.23 -26.92 1.26
C LEU A 347 20.21 -27.95 1.77
N ASP A 348 20.66 -29.17 2.01
CA ASP A 348 19.81 -30.26 2.48
C ASP A 348 19.25 -29.97 3.88
N GLY A 349 17.95 -30.26 4.05
CA GLY A 349 17.17 -29.83 5.21
C GLY A 349 16.62 -28.39 5.12
N LEU A 350 17.05 -27.57 4.15
CA LEU A 350 16.44 -26.26 3.86
C LEU A 350 15.47 -26.35 2.68
N GLY A 351 14.33 -25.67 2.80
CA GLY A 351 13.34 -25.50 1.72
C GLY A 351 13.66 -24.32 0.81
N GLU A 352 14.38 -23.32 1.33
CA GLU A 352 14.75 -22.10 0.63
C GLU A 352 16.13 -21.60 1.06
N GLN A 353 16.79 -20.85 0.19
CA GLN A 353 18.09 -20.21 0.42
C GLN A 353 18.00 -18.72 0.05
N PRO A 354 17.94 -17.79 1.02
CA PRO A 354 17.90 -16.36 0.73
C PRO A 354 19.25 -15.83 0.27
N LEU A 355 19.24 -14.97 -0.74
CA LEU A 355 20.42 -14.31 -1.31
C LEU A 355 20.52 -12.90 -0.75
N ARG A 356 21.43 -12.71 0.22
CA ARG A 356 21.55 -11.44 0.95
C ARG A 356 22.26 -10.36 0.13
N LEU A 357 21.69 -9.16 0.17
CA LEU A 357 22.29 -7.94 -0.35
C LEU A 357 23.17 -7.26 0.72
N LYS A 358 24.11 -6.42 0.31
CA LYS A 358 24.97 -5.65 1.23
C LYS A 358 24.13 -4.63 2.00
N ASP A 359 24.40 -4.51 3.30
CA ASP A 359 23.68 -3.60 4.20
C ASP A 359 23.77 -2.14 3.70
N GLU A 360 24.91 -1.77 3.10
CA GLU A 360 25.18 -0.44 2.52
C GLU A 360 24.21 -0.07 1.38
N ILE A 361 23.76 -1.03 0.58
CA ILE A 361 22.89 -0.75 -0.57
C ILE A 361 21.41 -0.85 -0.24
N LEU A 362 21.06 -1.46 0.90
CA LEU A 362 19.67 -1.66 1.29
C LEU A 362 18.92 -0.34 1.27
N ASP A 363 19.53 0.72 1.82
CA ASP A 363 18.94 2.06 1.97
C ASP A 363 18.80 2.86 0.65
N HIS A 364 19.15 2.27 -0.48
CA HIS A 364 19.20 2.97 -1.76
C HIS A 364 18.04 2.61 -2.70
N PHE A 365 17.71 3.53 -3.61
CA PHE A 365 16.65 3.35 -4.59
C PHE A 365 17.02 2.34 -5.67
N VAL A 366 16.08 1.44 -5.99
CA VAL A 366 16.18 0.53 -7.14
C VAL A 366 16.13 1.33 -8.45
N PHE A 367 15.22 2.32 -8.51
CA PHE A 367 15.07 3.23 -9.65
C PHE A 367 15.69 4.59 -9.34
N CYS A 368 16.87 4.82 -9.91
CA CYS A 368 17.75 5.92 -9.53
C CYS A 368 18.13 6.83 -10.70
N GLN A 369 18.62 8.02 -10.37
CA GLN A 369 19.12 8.97 -11.35
C GLN A 369 20.52 8.62 -11.85
N GLY A 370 20.79 9.09 -13.06
CA GLY A 370 22.12 9.10 -13.63
C GLY A 370 22.68 10.52 -13.65
N MET A 371 23.82 10.73 -13.00
CA MET A 371 24.48 12.02 -12.94
C MET A 371 25.74 12.05 -13.78
N ARG A 372 25.93 13.13 -14.53
CA ARG A 372 27.19 13.41 -15.21
C ARG A 372 28.09 14.18 -14.25
N GLN A 373 29.21 13.59 -13.88
CA GLN A 373 30.26 14.20 -13.07
C GLN A 373 31.47 14.54 -13.96
N SER A 374 32.41 15.31 -13.43
CA SER A 374 33.62 15.75 -14.15
C SER A 374 34.57 14.60 -14.51
N ASP A 375 34.52 13.50 -13.76
CA ASP A 375 35.31 12.28 -13.90
C ASP A 375 34.59 11.17 -14.68
N GLY A 376 33.30 11.33 -14.99
CA GLY A 376 32.53 10.35 -15.73
C GLY A 376 31.04 10.39 -15.42
N LEU A 377 30.43 9.23 -15.47
CA LEU A 377 29.00 9.06 -15.31
C LEU A 377 28.76 8.21 -14.07
N ARG A 378 27.98 8.74 -13.13
CA ARG A 378 27.70 8.11 -11.83
C ARG A 378 26.25 7.63 -11.79
N ILE A 379 26.06 6.39 -11.34
CA ILE A 379 24.77 5.86 -10.93
C ILE A 379 24.50 6.39 -9.51
N ALA A 380 23.54 7.28 -9.37
CA ALA A 380 23.24 7.93 -8.10
C ALA A 380 22.13 7.16 -7.38
N LEU A 381 22.48 6.02 -6.79
CA LEU A 381 21.55 5.13 -6.08
C LEU A 381 20.81 5.86 -4.93
N GLU A 382 21.38 6.94 -4.42
CA GLU A 382 20.84 7.79 -3.36
C GLU A 382 19.71 8.71 -3.86
N GLU A 383 19.64 8.94 -5.18
CA GLU A 383 18.67 9.84 -5.79
C GLU A 383 17.61 9.09 -6.58
N ARG A 384 16.37 9.18 -6.12
CA ARG A 384 15.20 8.62 -6.80
C ARG A 384 15.06 9.14 -8.23
N LEU A 385 14.75 8.24 -9.17
CA LEU A 385 14.41 8.60 -10.54
C LEU A 385 13.18 9.55 -10.59
N MET A 386 13.30 10.62 -11.38
CA MET A 386 12.22 11.59 -11.53
C MET A 386 11.07 11.02 -12.36
N GLU A 387 9.84 11.08 -11.83
CA GLU A 387 8.63 10.61 -12.52
C GLU A 387 8.49 11.23 -13.91
N GLY A 388 8.80 12.53 -14.05
CA GLY A 388 8.75 13.23 -15.34
C GLY A 388 9.76 12.71 -16.37
N ALA A 389 10.96 12.32 -15.93
CA ALA A 389 11.97 11.72 -16.82
C ALA A 389 11.52 10.35 -17.32
N LEU A 390 10.96 9.52 -16.42
CA LEU A 390 10.41 8.22 -16.77
C LEU A 390 9.21 8.34 -17.73
N GLN A 391 8.29 9.28 -17.47
CA GLN A 391 7.16 9.55 -18.38
C GLN A 391 7.63 9.97 -19.77
N TYR A 392 8.65 10.83 -19.85
CA TYR A 392 9.22 11.25 -21.12
C TYR A 392 9.84 10.07 -21.87
N GLN A 393 10.62 9.24 -21.18
CA GLN A 393 11.26 8.06 -21.75
C GLN A 393 10.24 7.04 -22.26
N MET A 394 9.21 6.74 -21.45
CA MET A 394 8.12 5.87 -21.88
C MET A 394 7.45 6.41 -23.14
N LYS A 395 7.09 7.70 -23.14
CA LYS A 395 6.46 8.36 -24.28
C LYS A 395 7.29 8.23 -25.55
N GLN A 396 8.58 8.55 -25.49
CA GLN A 396 9.48 8.42 -26.64
C GLN A 396 9.58 6.97 -27.12
N GLY A 397 9.73 6.01 -26.19
CA GLY A 397 9.72 4.60 -26.53
C GLY A 397 8.43 4.18 -27.24
N GLY A 398 7.27 4.66 -26.78
CA GLY A 398 5.98 4.28 -27.35
C GLY A 398 5.75 4.86 -28.74
N GLU A 399 6.25 6.08 -28.99
CA GLU A 399 6.26 6.71 -30.31
C GLU A 399 7.12 5.89 -31.29
N ILE A 400 8.28 5.41 -30.87
CA ILE A 400 9.18 4.56 -31.69
C ILE A 400 8.57 3.19 -31.94
N THR A 401 7.96 2.56 -30.93
CA THR A 401 7.26 1.28 -31.10
C THR A 401 6.03 1.42 -32.00
N GLY A 402 5.51 2.63 -32.20
CA GLY A 402 4.35 2.89 -33.05
C GLY A 402 3.02 2.64 -32.34
N PHE A 403 2.97 2.72 -31.01
CA PHE A 403 1.72 2.55 -30.26
C PHE A 403 0.75 3.71 -30.53
N GLU A 404 -0.49 3.38 -30.88
CA GLU A 404 -1.55 4.34 -31.26
C GLU A 404 -1.82 5.38 -30.18
N GLN A 405 -1.66 5.00 -28.91
CA GLN A 405 -1.72 5.91 -27.77
C GLN A 405 -0.37 5.96 -27.06
N VAL A 406 0.05 7.17 -26.70
CA VAL A 406 1.26 7.41 -25.91
C VAL A 406 1.25 6.52 -24.65
N THR A 407 2.26 5.66 -24.54
CA THR A 407 2.60 4.86 -23.37
C THR A 407 2.65 5.75 -22.13
N LYS A 408 1.73 5.52 -21.20
CA LYS A 408 1.68 6.20 -19.89
C LYS A 408 1.96 5.18 -18.80
N LEU A 409 2.59 5.64 -17.72
CA LEU A 409 2.83 4.85 -16.51
C LEU A 409 1.58 4.11 -16.01
N TYR A 410 0.42 4.75 -16.06
CA TYR A 410 -0.84 4.15 -15.62
C TYR A 410 -1.44 3.13 -16.59
N GLY A 411 -1.00 3.10 -17.85
CA GLY A 411 -1.50 2.15 -18.83
C GLY A 411 -1.14 0.71 -18.47
N LEU A 412 0.04 0.51 -17.87
CA LEU A 412 0.50 -0.75 -17.29
C LEU A 412 -0.46 -1.24 -16.20
N ARG A 413 -0.76 -0.37 -15.24
CA ARG A 413 -1.67 -0.67 -14.13
C ARG A 413 -3.09 -0.96 -14.61
N TYR A 414 -3.59 -0.22 -15.60
CA TYR A 414 -4.91 -0.52 -16.19
C TYR A 414 -4.90 -1.84 -16.94
N GLY A 415 -3.79 -2.22 -17.57
CA GLY A 415 -3.57 -3.54 -18.17
C GLY A 415 -3.74 -4.63 -17.15
N THR A 416 -2.96 -4.57 -16.06
CA THR A 416 -3.04 -5.53 -14.97
C THR A 416 -4.44 -5.60 -14.36
N ALA A 417 -5.05 -4.45 -14.04
CA ALA A 417 -6.38 -4.40 -13.44
C ALA A 417 -7.47 -4.97 -14.36
N LYS A 418 -7.35 -4.75 -15.68
CA LYS A 418 -8.28 -5.32 -16.65
C LYS A 418 -8.09 -6.84 -16.77
N ALA A 419 -6.85 -7.31 -16.83
CA ALA A 419 -6.55 -8.74 -16.81
C ALA A 419 -7.12 -9.43 -15.55
N PHE A 420 -7.00 -8.79 -14.38
CA PHE A 420 -7.62 -9.28 -13.14
C PHE A 420 -9.16 -9.27 -13.18
N ASN A 421 -9.78 -8.25 -13.78
CA ASN A 421 -11.24 -8.19 -13.86
C ASN A 421 -11.79 -9.19 -14.88
N ASP A 422 -11.13 -9.36 -16.03
CA ASP A 422 -11.51 -10.34 -17.04
C ASP A 422 -11.34 -11.78 -16.49
N SER A 423 -10.44 -11.99 -15.52
CA SER A 423 -10.32 -13.25 -14.77
C SER A 423 -11.42 -13.49 -13.72
N HIS A 424 -12.19 -12.47 -13.34
CA HIS A 424 -13.18 -12.57 -12.25
C HIS A 424 -14.48 -13.30 -12.68
N GLU A 425 -14.65 -13.59 -13.98
CA GLU A 425 -15.70 -14.49 -14.49
C GLU A 425 -15.36 -15.99 -14.27
N LEU A 426 -14.18 -16.32 -13.74
CA LEU A 426 -13.75 -17.65 -13.31
C LEU A 426 -13.20 -17.58 -11.86
N SER A 427 -13.83 -18.31 -10.95
CA SER A 427 -13.65 -18.23 -9.49
C SER A 427 -12.22 -18.42 -8.97
N ALA A 428 -11.90 -17.83 -7.80
CA ALA A 428 -10.80 -18.18 -6.87
C ALA A 428 -9.36 -18.25 -7.43
N ASP A 429 -9.20 -17.96 -8.72
CA ASP A 429 -7.99 -18.10 -9.53
C ASP A 429 -7.34 -16.73 -9.80
N VAL A 430 -7.45 -15.81 -8.83
CA VAL A 430 -7.03 -14.39 -8.97
C VAL A 430 -5.51 -14.23 -9.12
N MET A 431 -4.72 -15.16 -8.57
CA MET A 431 -3.32 -15.31 -8.95
C MET A 431 -3.19 -16.13 -10.23
N ASN A 432 -3.99 -17.19 -10.33
CA ASN A 432 -3.91 -18.20 -11.35
C ASN A 432 -4.16 -17.65 -12.75
N GLU A 433 -4.95 -16.63 -13.07
CA GLU A 433 -5.09 -16.22 -14.50
C GLU A 433 -3.95 -15.33 -15.02
N LEU A 434 -3.45 -14.37 -14.24
CA LEU A 434 -2.26 -13.60 -14.64
C LEU A 434 -0.99 -14.44 -14.52
N GLN A 435 -0.95 -15.35 -13.54
CA GLN A 435 -0.04 -16.47 -13.57
C GLN A 435 -0.30 -17.36 -14.78
N ASN A 436 -1.49 -17.83 -15.12
CA ASN A 436 -1.82 -18.79 -16.20
C ASN A 436 -1.56 -18.15 -17.55
N VAL A 437 -1.64 -16.85 -17.74
CA VAL A 437 -1.20 -16.19 -18.98
C VAL A 437 0.34 -16.17 -19.04
N MET A 438 1.03 -15.99 -17.92
CA MET A 438 2.49 -16.13 -17.81
C MET A 438 2.97 -17.61 -17.70
N LEU A 439 2.08 -18.53 -17.33
CA LEU A 439 2.24 -19.96 -17.00
C LEU A 439 1.48 -20.83 -18.03
N GLN A 440 0.92 -20.28 -19.10
CA GLN A 440 0.34 -21.04 -20.23
C GLN A 440 1.46 -21.78 -21.00
N HIS A 441 2.70 -21.62 -20.54
CA HIS A 441 3.90 -22.38 -20.88
C HIS A 441 4.43 -23.27 -19.74
N LEU A 442 3.67 -23.46 -18.65
CA LEU A 442 3.96 -24.37 -17.55
C LEU A 442 2.81 -25.37 -17.44
N GLU A 443 3.09 -26.64 -17.75
CA GLU A 443 2.11 -27.74 -17.79
C GLU A 443 1.46 -28.07 -16.42
N ASP A 444 1.79 -27.36 -15.33
CA ASP A 444 1.24 -27.66 -14.01
C ASP A 444 1.28 -26.47 -13.03
N THR A 445 0.15 -25.80 -12.84
CA THR A 445 -0.02 -24.68 -11.88
C THR A 445 -0.24 -25.15 -10.44
N SER A 446 -0.40 -26.47 -10.23
CA SER A 446 -0.55 -27.06 -8.89
C SER A 446 0.72 -26.96 -8.03
N CYS A 447 1.89 -26.85 -8.66
CA CYS A 447 3.17 -26.82 -7.96
C CYS A 447 3.40 -25.54 -7.14
N VAL A 448 2.80 -24.40 -7.54
CA VAL A 448 2.95 -23.11 -6.85
C VAL A 448 2.12 -23.04 -5.58
N ASN A 449 0.88 -23.54 -5.63
CA ASN A 449 -0.03 -23.61 -4.48
C ASN A 449 0.45 -24.61 -3.41
N ASN A 450 1.35 -25.52 -3.79
CA ASN A 450 1.97 -26.49 -2.89
C ASN A 450 3.28 -26.01 -2.24
N ILE A 451 3.77 -24.80 -2.57
CA ILE A 451 4.94 -24.22 -1.93
C ILE A 451 4.61 -23.91 -0.46
N PRO A 452 5.38 -24.41 0.53
CA PRO A 452 5.08 -24.24 1.95
C PRO A 452 4.84 -22.77 2.34
N ARG A 453 5.65 -21.84 1.86
CA ARG A 453 5.51 -20.39 2.13
C ARG A 453 4.22 -19.79 1.55
N VAL A 454 3.79 -20.24 0.36
CA VAL A 454 2.52 -19.83 -0.27
C VAL A 454 1.33 -20.41 0.49
N ARG A 455 1.42 -21.67 0.90
CA ARG A 455 0.43 -22.34 1.76
C ARG A 455 0.32 -21.63 3.11
N THR A 456 1.45 -21.29 3.76
CA THR A 456 1.44 -20.52 5.01
C THR A 456 0.74 -19.19 4.86
N LEU A 457 0.93 -18.48 3.74
CA LEU A 457 0.23 -17.22 3.47
C LEU A 457 -1.29 -17.44 3.27
N GLN A 458 -1.71 -18.47 2.56
CA GLN A 458 -3.13 -18.82 2.38
C GLN A 458 -3.78 -19.27 3.70
N THR A 459 -3.07 -20.07 4.49
CA THR A 459 -3.53 -20.52 5.82
C THR A 459 -3.71 -19.33 6.76
N ARG A 460 -2.76 -18.38 6.77
CA ARG A 460 -2.89 -17.13 7.55
C ARG A 460 -4.15 -16.34 7.18
N VAL A 461 -4.52 -16.30 5.90
CA VAL A 461 -5.76 -15.63 5.46
C VAL A 461 -7.01 -16.30 6.03
N CYS A 462 -7.05 -17.64 6.07
CA CYS A 462 -8.17 -18.39 6.67
C CYS A 462 -8.19 -18.32 8.21
N GLU A 463 -7.02 -18.37 8.85
CA GLU A 463 -6.88 -18.25 10.32
C GLU A 463 -7.31 -16.87 10.80
N ARG A 464 -6.94 -15.80 10.09
CA ARG A 464 -7.41 -14.41 10.35
C ARG A 464 -8.93 -14.32 10.42
N LYS A 465 -9.63 -15.02 9.52
CA LYS A 465 -11.09 -15.00 9.46
C LYS A 465 -11.72 -15.72 10.66
N GLN A 466 -11.15 -16.86 11.07
CA GLN A 466 -11.65 -17.62 12.22
C GLN A 466 -11.33 -16.94 13.57
N PHE A 467 -10.18 -16.28 13.66
CA PHE A 467 -9.78 -15.55 14.87
C PHE A 467 -10.68 -14.34 15.12
N GLN A 468 -11.01 -13.58 14.06
CA GLN A 468 -11.97 -12.46 14.14
C GLN A 468 -13.35 -12.91 14.65
N ASP A 469 -13.86 -14.05 14.16
CA ASP A 469 -15.17 -14.57 14.57
C ASP A 469 -15.17 -15.04 16.04
N LYS A 470 -14.07 -15.61 16.53
CA LYS A 470 -13.92 -16.03 17.94
C LYS A 470 -13.78 -14.86 18.91
N MET A 471 -12.96 -13.86 18.56
CA MET A 471 -12.77 -12.68 19.39
C MET A 471 -14.07 -11.88 19.56
N LYS A 472 -14.87 -11.79 18.50
CA LYS A 472 -16.20 -11.17 18.56
C LYS A 472 -17.12 -11.87 19.56
N GLN A 473 -17.13 -13.21 19.58
CA GLN A 473 -17.96 -13.98 20.52
C GLN A 473 -17.45 -13.88 21.97
N ALA A 474 -16.13 -13.85 22.18
CA ALA A 474 -15.54 -13.71 23.51
C ALA A 474 -15.84 -12.32 24.11
N PHE A 475 -15.75 -11.26 23.30
CA PHE A 475 -16.10 -9.91 23.71
C PHE A 475 -17.59 -9.78 24.07
N GLU A 476 -18.49 -10.30 23.23
CA GLU A 476 -19.94 -10.32 23.50
C GLU A 476 -20.31 -11.11 24.78
N THR A 477 -19.53 -12.14 25.13
CA THR A 477 -19.74 -12.94 26.35
C THR A 477 -19.20 -12.23 27.59
N ALA A 478 -18.01 -11.63 27.50
CA ALA A 478 -17.42 -10.85 28.60
C ALA A 478 -18.23 -9.61 28.94
N GLU A 479 -18.83 -8.93 27.94
CA GLU A 479 -19.74 -7.81 28.14
C GLU A 479 -20.99 -8.24 28.94
N GLN A 480 -21.56 -9.41 28.62
CA GLN A 480 -22.73 -9.97 29.33
C GLN A 480 -22.41 -10.41 30.77
N ASP A 481 -21.25 -11.03 30.99
CA ASP A 481 -20.79 -11.45 32.33
C ASP A 481 -20.42 -10.24 33.22
N PHE A 482 -19.91 -9.16 32.62
CA PHE A 482 -19.63 -7.91 33.30
C PHE A 482 -20.93 -7.20 33.72
N GLU A 483 -21.96 -7.18 32.88
CA GLU A 483 -23.28 -6.65 33.22
C GLU A 483 -24.00 -7.46 34.33
N GLN A 484 -23.79 -8.78 34.38
CA GLN A 484 -24.33 -9.64 35.45
C GLN A 484 -23.61 -9.47 36.79
N SER A 485 -22.28 -9.39 36.80
CA SER A 485 -21.46 -9.27 38.02
C SER A 485 -21.52 -7.87 38.66
N PHE A 486 -21.79 -6.82 37.89
CA PHE A 486 -22.00 -5.46 38.40
C PHE A 486 -23.27 -5.33 39.26
N SER A 487 -24.27 -6.20 39.04
CA SER A 487 -25.51 -6.28 39.82
C SER A 487 -25.28 -6.90 41.22
N ASP A 488 -24.30 -7.80 41.35
CA ASP A 488 -23.95 -8.47 42.61
C ASP A 488 -22.99 -7.63 43.49
N TYR A 489 -22.17 -6.76 42.90
CA TYR A 489 -21.27 -5.85 43.63
C TYR A 489 -22.03 -4.77 44.42
N GLN A 490 -23.22 -4.35 43.97
CA GLN A 490 -24.09 -3.42 44.71
C GLN A 490 -24.73 -4.05 45.96
N ASN A 491 -24.84 -5.39 46.02
CA ASN A 491 -25.43 -6.11 47.15
C ASN A 491 -24.47 -6.29 48.34
N GLN A 492 -23.15 -6.27 48.12
CA GLN A 492 -22.15 -6.39 49.21
C GLN A 492 -21.92 -5.07 49.99
N LYS A 493 -22.19 -3.90 49.40
CA LYS A 493 -22.08 -2.60 50.09
C LYS A 493 -23.15 -2.38 51.19
N LYS A 494 -24.22 -3.18 51.21
CA LYS A 494 -25.30 -3.10 52.22
C LYS A 494 -24.92 -3.72 53.58
N VAL A 495 -23.98 -4.66 53.64
CA VAL A 495 -23.68 -5.44 54.87
C VAL A 495 -22.72 -4.71 55.82
N LYS A 496 -21.94 -3.73 55.35
CA LYS A 496 -21.01 -2.94 56.20
C LYS A 496 -21.70 -1.91 57.12
N LYS A 497 -22.99 -1.60 56.90
CA LYS A 497 -23.73 -0.55 57.63
C LYS A 497 -24.38 -1.01 58.95
N GLU A 498 -24.33 -2.29 59.30
CA GLU A 498 -25.03 -2.84 60.49
C GLU A 498 -24.11 -3.19 61.68
N LEU A 499 -22.81 -2.88 61.63
CA LEU A 499 -21.85 -3.18 62.70
C LEU A 499 -21.65 -2.01 63.68
N PRO A 500 -21.59 -2.25 65.01
CA PRO A 500 -21.30 -1.21 66.01
C PRO A 500 -19.89 -0.59 65.85
N ALA A 501 -19.77 0.72 66.10
CA ALA A 501 -18.55 1.51 65.87
C ALA A 501 -17.21 0.95 66.42
N PRO A 502 -17.15 0.32 67.62
CA PRO A 502 -15.90 -0.25 68.13
C PRO A 502 -15.43 -1.48 67.36
N ALA A 503 -16.38 -2.29 66.87
CA ALA A 503 -16.09 -3.46 66.05
C ALA A 503 -15.63 -3.07 64.64
N GLN A 504 -16.19 -1.98 64.08
CA GLN A 504 -15.70 -1.38 62.85
C GLN A 504 -14.26 -0.88 63.01
N GLN A 505 -13.96 -0.17 64.10
CA GLN A 505 -12.63 0.40 64.33
C GLN A 505 -11.55 -0.66 64.58
N ALA A 506 -11.90 -1.76 65.27
CA ALA A 506 -11.02 -2.90 65.45
C ALA A 506 -10.79 -3.68 64.15
N LEU A 507 -11.85 -3.86 63.36
CA LEU A 507 -11.77 -4.48 62.03
C LEU A 507 -10.92 -3.62 61.09
N ASP A 508 -11.09 -2.29 61.11
CA ASP A 508 -10.30 -1.36 60.32
C ASP A 508 -8.81 -1.37 60.72
N CYS A 509 -8.49 -1.54 62.01
CA CYS A 509 -7.10 -1.67 62.46
C CYS A 509 -6.46 -2.99 62.01
N VAL A 510 -7.20 -4.11 62.09
CA VAL A 510 -6.72 -5.41 61.62
C VAL A 510 -6.54 -5.39 60.10
N VAL A 511 -7.53 -4.89 59.37
CA VAL A 511 -7.48 -4.70 57.91
C VAL A 511 -6.30 -3.83 57.52
N LYS A 512 -6.06 -2.72 58.23
CA LYS A 512 -4.91 -1.84 57.96
C LYS A 512 -3.57 -2.54 58.21
N SER A 513 -3.45 -3.31 59.28
CA SER A 513 -2.22 -4.08 59.57
C SER A 513 -1.98 -5.22 58.57
N GLU A 514 -3.04 -5.85 58.11
CA GLU A 514 -3.01 -6.89 57.09
C GLU A 514 -2.67 -6.29 55.72
N GLU A 515 -3.22 -5.11 55.38
CA GLU A 515 -2.88 -4.34 54.20
C GLU A 515 -1.42 -3.89 54.20
N GLU A 516 -0.88 -3.46 55.34
CA GLU A 516 0.53 -3.08 55.49
C GLU A 516 1.47 -4.29 55.31
N TYR A 517 1.13 -5.44 55.91
CA TYR A 517 1.87 -6.69 55.74
C TYR A 517 1.81 -7.21 54.30
N ARG A 518 0.60 -7.25 53.72
CA ARG A 518 0.37 -7.65 52.33
C ARG A 518 1.08 -6.71 51.37
N GLY A 519 1.09 -5.41 51.64
CA GLY A 519 1.83 -4.41 50.86
C GLY A 519 3.35 -4.53 50.98
N ALA A 520 3.88 -5.03 52.09
CA ALA A 520 5.32 -5.31 52.24
C ALA A 520 5.73 -6.59 51.48
N VAL A 521 4.95 -7.67 51.62
CA VAL A 521 5.16 -8.93 50.88
C VAL A 521 5.02 -8.70 49.38
N TRP A 522 4.00 -7.95 48.97
CA TRP A 522 3.78 -7.56 47.58
C TRP A 522 4.97 -6.79 47.03
N ARG A 523 5.51 -5.79 47.75
CA ARG A 523 6.72 -5.06 47.31
C ARG A 523 7.95 -5.95 47.13
N HIS A 524 8.14 -6.93 48.01
CA HIS A 524 9.28 -7.86 47.89
C HIS A 524 9.13 -8.82 46.71
N LEU A 525 7.96 -9.44 46.57
CA LEU A 525 7.64 -10.31 45.43
C LEU A 525 7.68 -9.52 44.11
N TRP A 526 7.17 -8.29 44.11
CA TRP A 526 7.21 -7.40 42.95
C TRP A 526 8.63 -7.01 42.57
N ALA A 527 9.51 -6.70 43.54
CA ALA A 527 10.93 -6.44 43.25
C ALA A 527 11.65 -7.67 42.68
N GLN A 528 11.34 -8.87 43.18
CA GLN A 528 11.88 -10.13 42.65
C GLN A 528 11.36 -10.41 41.24
N HIS A 529 10.06 -10.19 41.02
CA HIS A 529 9.39 -10.34 39.73
C HIS A 529 9.94 -9.37 38.69
N VAL A 530 10.08 -8.08 39.03
CA VAL A 530 10.71 -7.06 38.15
C VAL A 530 12.13 -7.47 37.76
N SER A 531 12.92 -7.98 38.72
CA SER A 531 14.30 -8.43 38.44
C SER A 531 14.35 -9.64 37.52
N GLN A 532 13.43 -10.60 37.69
CA GLN A 532 13.30 -11.77 36.81
C GLN A 532 12.84 -11.40 35.41
N ASN A 533 11.83 -10.53 35.29
CA ASN A 533 11.32 -10.05 34.01
C ASN A 533 12.36 -9.22 33.26
N GLU A 534 13.13 -8.39 33.96
CA GLU A 534 14.22 -7.63 33.35
C GLU A 534 15.34 -8.55 32.85
N TRP A 535 15.70 -9.58 33.62
CA TRP A 535 16.64 -10.62 33.16
C TRP A 535 16.12 -11.35 31.93
N GLN A 536 14.84 -11.76 31.92
CA GLN A 536 14.20 -12.46 30.80
C GLN A 536 14.16 -11.58 29.55
N ARG A 537 13.84 -10.29 29.68
CA ARG A 537 13.87 -9.31 28.59
C ARG A 537 15.25 -9.17 27.98
N GLN A 538 16.29 -9.06 28.82
CA GLN A 538 17.68 -8.98 28.36
C GLN A 538 18.13 -10.27 27.67
N HIS A 539 17.76 -11.44 28.21
CA HIS A 539 18.05 -12.72 27.59
C HIS A 539 17.36 -12.84 26.22
N ASN A 540 16.06 -12.54 26.13
CA ASN A 540 15.30 -12.54 24.90
C ASN A 540 15.86 -11.57 23.86
N HIS A 541 16.31 -10.38 24.30
CA HIS A 541 16.96 -9.41 23.44
C HIS A 541 18.25 -9.98 22.81
N LEU A 542 19.11 -10.61 23.61
CA LEU A 542 20.34 -11.24 23.13
C LEU A 542 20.06 -12.42 22.19
N VAL A 543 19.03 -13.23 22.48
CA VAL A 543 18.60 -14.34 21.61
C VAL A 543 18.11 -13.80 20.26
N ARG A 544 17.28 -12.76 20.25
CA ARG A 544 16.83 -12.11 19.01
C ARG A 544 17.99 -11.54 18.20
N GLU A 545 18.93 -10.84 18.85
CA GLU A 545 20.10 -10.29 18.19
C GLU A 545 20.97 -11.38 17.55
N ASN A 546 21.21 -12.47 18.28
CA ASN A 546 21.95 -13.63 17.76
C ASN A 546 21.23 -14.28 16.57
N LEU A 547 19.90 -14.42 16.66
CA LEU A 547 19.08 -14.98 15.59
C LEU A 547 19.11 -14.10 14.34
N GLU A 548 19.03 -12.77 14.48
CA GLU A 548 19.15 -11.83 13.36
C GLU A 548 20.53 -11.90 12.70
N ARG A 549 21.59 -11.95 13.52
CA ARG A 549 22.97 -12.13 13.03
C ARG A 549 23.10 -13.44 12.26
N TYR A 550 22.52 -14.54 12.75
CA TYR A 550 22.53 -15.83 12.08
C TYR A 550 21.76 -15.77 10.75
N LYS A 551 20.52 -15.27 10.76
CA LYS A 551 19.68 -15.11 9.56
C LYS A 551 20.34 -14.25 8.48
N ASN A 552 21.16 -13.27 8.85
CA ASN A 552 21.85 -12.39 7.92
C ASN A 552 23.18 -12.99 7.41
N LYS A 553 23.97 -13.64 8.28
CA LYS A 553 25.31 -14.12 7.93
C LYS A 553 25.32 -15.54 7.35
N GLN A 554 24.54 -16.46 7.93
CA GLN A 554 24.60 -17.87 7.56
C GLN A 554 24.32 -18.11 6.06
N PRO A 555 23.30 -17.48 5.43
CA PRO A 555 23.03 -17.72 4.02
C PRO A 555 24.20 -17.32 3.10
N VAL A 556 24.95 -16.29 3.50
CA VAL A 556 26.13 -15.81 2.75
C VAL A 556 27.29 -16.81 2.89
N ILE A 557 27.53 -17.32 4.10
CA ILE A 557 28.54 -18.35 4.37
C ILE A 557 28.24 -19.61 3.54
N ASP A 558 26.97 -20.00 3.47
CA ASP A 558 26.53 -21.17 2.72
C ASP A 558 26.77 -20.99 1.22
N CYS A 559 26.42 -19.83 0.65
CA CYS A 559 26.73 -19.51 -0.74
C CYS A 559 28.23 -19.54 -1.03
N GLU A 560 29.06 -18.92 -0.20
CA GLU A 560 30.52 -18.92 -0.37
C GLU A 560 31.12 -20.34 -0.32
N ARG A 561 30.62 -21.19 0.58
CA ARG A 561 31.05 -22.59 0.70
C ARG A 561 30.72 -23.41 -0.55
N GLN A 562 29.49 -23.25 -1.06
CA GLN A 562 29.06 -23.91 -2.29
C GLN A 562 29.93 -23.48 -3.48
N LEU A 563 30.19 -22.17 -3.62
CA LEU A 563 31.05 -21.65 -4.68
C LEU A 563 32.49 -22.16 -4.57
N ALA A 564 33.01 -22.33 -3.36
CA ALA A 564 34.32 -22.93 -3.09
C ALA A 564 34.40 -24.44 -3.35
N GLY A 565 33.32 -25.09 -3.80
CA GLY A 565 33.26 -26.53 -4.01
C GLY A 565 33.31 -27.33 -2.71
N LYS A 566 33.12 -26.68 -1.56
CA LYS A 566 33.03 -27.32 -0.24
C LYS A 566 31.58 -27.69 0.02
N PHE A 567 31.14 -28.81 -0.57
CA PHE A 567 29.85 -29.41 -0.22
C PHE A 567 29.88 -29.78 1.27
N LEU A 568 28.88 -29.30 2.02
CA LEU A 568 28.68 -29.73 3.40
C LEU A 568 28.14 -31.15 3.37
N ASN A 569 29.00 -32.13 3.66
CA ASN A 569 28.52 -33.35 4.32
C ASN A 569 28.11 -32.97 5.74
N ASP A 570 27.12 -33.68 6.28
CA ASP A 570 26.33 -33.44 7.50
C ASP A 570 27.08 -33.18 8.84
N GLU A 571 28.41 -33.02 8.84
CA GLU A 571 29.23 -32.93 10.05
C GLU A 571 29.15 -31.59 10.82
N VAL A 572 28.53 -30.53 10.27
CA VAL A 572 28.47 -29.22 10.97
C VAL A 572 27.23 -29.09 11.87
N LYS A 573 26.23 -29.98 11.76
CA LYS A 573 25.09 -29.98 12.69
C LYS A 573 25.49 -30.39 14.11
N GLY A 574 26.54 -31.21 14.28
CA GLY A 574 26.98 -31.69 15.60
C GLY A 574 27.79 -30.70 16.45
N ALA A 575 27.97 -29.45 16.01
CA ALA A 575 28.75 -28.44 16.74
C ALA A 575 27.90 -27.31 17.36
N LEU A 576 26.57 -27.37 17.21
CA LEU A 576 25.62 -26.43 17.80
C LEU A 576 24.52 -27.11 18.64
N GLU A 577 24.64 -28.43 18.86
CA GLU A 577 24.07 -29.12 20.02
C GLU A 577 25.11 -29.12 21.15
#